data_AF-A0A938KJP3-F1
#
_entry.id   AF-A0A938KJP3-F1
#
_cell.length_a   1.000
_cell.length_b   1.000
_cell.length_c   1.000
_cell.angle_alpha   90.00
_cell.angle_beta   90.00
_cell.angle_gamma   90.00
#
_symmetry.space_group_name_H-M   'P 1'
#
loop_
_entity.id
_entity.type
_entity.pdbx_description
1 polymer ?
#
loop_
_entity_poly.entity_id
_entity_poly.type
_entity_poly.pdbx_seq_one_letter_code
_entity_poly.pdbx_strand_id
1 'polypeptide(L)'
;MPIARKGKLAACPLSIREEVNRRLLDGESGPKILAWLNAQAEVRRVLDERFGGFQDNAVSPQNLSEWRQGGYAEWLERRDKVEATKALASFAGKLGEAAGGSLTDGSAAILGSKILETLEAGNLTAEEMAEVAKALVALRHTDLEARKAAQRDRLLAQKERTVALSEKQFQVRSCELFVKWAEDKRAREILEGKGRRDAKIDQLRELMFGREEAADETPDGDTQDKG
;
A
#
# COMPACT_ATOMS: atom_id res chain seq x y z
N MET A 1 -4.80 -28.82 10.62
CA MET A 1 -3.96 -30.02 10.40
C MET A 1 -4.48 -30.71 9.13
N PRO A 2 -3.67 -30.95 8.08
CA PRO A 2 -4.15 -31.68 6.92
C PRO A 2 -4.54 -33.09 7.36
N ILE A 3 -5.78 -33.47 7.10
CA ILE A 3 -6.30 -34.78 7.49
C ILE A 3 -5.54 -35.83 6.69
N ALA A 4 -4.82 -36.73 7.37
CA ALA A 4 -4.15 -37.84 6.72
C ALA A 4 -5.20 -38.79 6.12
N ARG A 5 -5.51 -38.63 4.83
CA ARG A 5 -6.44 -39.51 4.12
C ARG A 5 -5.82 -40.88 3.91
N LYS A 6 -6.56 -41.93 4.29
CA LYS A 6 -6.12 -43.34 4.22
C LYS A 6 -6.63 -44.09 2.97
N GLY A 7 -7.32 -43.42 2.06
CA GLY A 7 -7.91 -44.04 0.86
C GLY A 7 -6.87 -44.40 -0.22
N LYS A 8 -7.23 -45.30 -1.14
CA LYS A 8 -6.37 -45.78 -2.23
C LYS A 8 -5.76 -44.64 -3.07
N LEU A 9 -6.54 -43.62 -3.45
CA LEU A 9 -6.02 -42.44 -4.16
C LEU A 9 -5.10 -41.58 -3.29
N ALA A 10 -5.38 -41.48 -1.99
CA ALA A 10 -4.55 -40.70 -1.07
C ALA A 10 -3.15 -41.31 -0.88
N ALA A 11 -3.05 -42.64 -0.99
CA ALA A 11 -1.81 -43.39 -0.90
C ALA A 11 -0.96 -43.35 -2.19
N CYS A 12 -1.54 -42.90 -3.31
CA CYS A 12 -0.82 -42.76 -4.58
C CYS A 12 0.22 -41.63 -4.52
N PRO A 13 1.27 -41.67 -5.37
CA PRO A 13 2.26 -40.60 -5.46
C PRO A 13 1.62 -39.23 -5.72
N LEU A 14 2.27 -38.16 -5.26
CA LEU A 14 1.76 -36.80 -5.41
C LEU A 14 1.50 -36.44 -6.89
N SER A 15 2.38 -36.82 -7.81
CA SER A 15 2.22 -36.59 -9.25
C SER A 15 0.94 -37.20 -9.82
N ILE A 16 0.58 -38.41 -9.37
CA ILE A 16 -0.66 -39.08 -9.77
C ILE A 16 -1.87 -38.33 -9.20
N ARG A 17 -1.82 -37.91 -7.93
CA ARG A 17 -2.92 -37.16 -7.30
C ARG A 17 -3.14 -35.80 -7.96
N GLU A 18 -2.06 -35.09 -8.28
CA GLU A 18 -2.08 -33.82 -9.04
C GLU A 18 -2.73 -34.01 -10.43
N GLU A 19 -2.35 -35.06 -11.17
CA GLU A 19 -2.91 -35.34 -12.49
C GLU A 19 -4.39 -35.76 -12.42
N VAL A 20 -4.80 -36.53 -11.41
CA VAL A 20 -6.23 -36.80 -11.15
C VAL A 20 -6.98 -35.49 -10.91
N ASN A 21 -6.43 -34.59 -10.10
CA ASN A 21 -7.06 -33.31 -9.82
C ASN A 21 -7.18 -32.42 -11.07
N ARG A 22 -6.15 -32.40 -11.94
CA ARG A 22 -6.21 -31.71 -13.24
C ARG A 22 -7.31 -32.29 -14.13
N ARG A 23 -7.38 -33.60 -14.28
CA ARG A 23 -8.42 -34.26 -15.08
C ARG A 23 -9.82 -34.01 -14.55
N LEU A 24 -9.98 -34.00 -13.22
CA LEU A 24 -11.25 -33.65 -12.57
C LEU A 24 -11.65 -32.19 -12.84
N LEU A 25 -10.68 -31.27 -12.79
CA LEU A 25 -10.88 -29.87 -13.13
C LEU A 25 -11.27 -29.69 -14.59
N ASP A 26 -10.61 -30.40 -15.50
CA ASP A 26 -10.87 -30.35 -16.95
C ASP A 26 -12.21 -31.01 -17.34
N GLY A 27 -12.98 -31.50 -16.36
CA GLY A 27 -14.28 -32.12 -16.56
C GLY A 27 -14.22 -33.51 -17.17
N GLU A 28 -13.07 -34.21 -17.07
CA GLU A 28 -12.93 -35.55 -17.62
C GLU A 28 -13.85 -36.56 -16.90
N SER A 29 -14.43 -37.49 -17.67
CA SER A 29 -15.39 -38.45 -17.14
C SER A 29 -14.72 -39.46 -16.19
N GLY A 30 -15.46 -39.87 -15.16
CA GLY A 30 -14.98 -40.83 -14.16
C GLY A 30 -14.39 -42.12 -14.77
N PRO A 31 -15.07 -42.79 -15.72
CA PRO A 31 -14.52 -43.99 -16.37
C PRO A 31 -13.18 -43.75 -17.08
N LYS A 32 -13.01 -42.59 -17.72
CA LYS A 32 -11.76 -42.27 -18.44
C LYS A 32 -10.61 -42.00 -17.47
N ILE A 33 -10.89 -41.28 -16.37
CA ILE A 33 -9.93 -41.07 -15.28
C ILE A 33 -9.51 -42.42 -14.66
N LEU A 34 -10.46 -43.32 -14.38
CA LEU A 34 -10.19 -44.62 -13.78
C LEU A 34 -9.38 -45.53 -14.71
N ALA A 35 -9.67 -45.55 -16.01
CA ALA A 35 -8.92 -46.32 -16.99
C ALA A 35 -7.45 -45.88 -17.05
N TRP A 36 -7.21 -44.57 -17.09
CA TRP A 36 -5.86 -44.01 -17.04
C TRP A 36 -5.17 -44.31 -15.70
N LEU A 37 -5.86 -44.11 -14.58
CA LEU A 37 -5.31 -44.27 -13.23
C LEU A 37 -4.87 -45.71 -12.95
N ASN A 38 -5.71 -46.69 -13.31
CA ASN A 38 -5.41 -48.11 -13.14
C ASN A 38 -4.40 -48.66 -14.16
N ALA A 39 -4.06 -47.89 -15.20
CA ALA A 39 -3.00 -48.23 -16.15
C ALA A 39 -1.60 -47.85 -15.66
N GLN A 40 -1.49 -46.97 -14.64
CA GLN A 40 -0.20 -46.50 -14.14
C GLN A 40 0.51 -47.58 -13.31
N ALA A 41 1.78 -47.84 -13.63
CA ALA A 41 2.59 -48.84 -12.93
C ALA A 41 2.77 -48.48 -11.45
N GLU A 42 2.89 -47.20 -11.14
CA GLU A 42 3.05 -46.68 -9.78
C GLU A 42 1.79 -46.90 -8.93
N VAL A 43 0.60 -46.80 -9.54
CA VAL A 43 -0.68 -47.06 -8.87
C VAL A 43 -0.81 -48.54 -8.57
N ARG A 44 -0.48 -49.41 -9.53
CA ARG A 44 -0.49 -50.87 -9.35
C ARG A 44 0.44 -51.29 -8.21
N ARG A 45 1.67 -50.78 -8.21
CA ARG A 45 2.65 -51.03 -7.16
C ARG A 45 2.13 -50.61 -5.78
N VAL A 46 1.53 -49.42 -5.65
CA VAL A 46 0.95 -48.97 -4.37
C VAL A 46 -0.18 -49.89 -3.90
N LEU A 47 -1.00 -50.40 -4.81
CA LEU A 47 -2.09 -51.31 -4.49
C LEU A 47 -1.59 -52.70 -4.10
N ASP A 48 -0.53 -53.20 -4.76
CA ASP A 48 0.14 -54.44 -4.40
C ASP A 48 0.77 -54.35 -3.00
N GLU A 49 1.50 -53.27 -2.72
CA GLU A 49 2.22 -53.09 -1.45
C GLU A 49 1.30 -52.81 -0.25
N ARG A 50 0.19 -52.09 -0.45
CA ARG A 50 -0.60 -51.52 0.67
C ARG A 50 -2.04 -51.99 0.76
N PHE A 51 -2.56 -52.62 -0.28
CA PHE A 51 -3.97 -52.96 -0.37
C PHE A 51 -4.23 -54.41 -0.81
N GLY A 52 -3.22 -55.28 -0.80
CA GLY A 52 -3.39 -56.71 -1.01
C GLY A 52 -3.51 -57.14 -2.48
N GLY A 53 -2.98 -56.35 -3.42
CA GLY A 53 -2.88 -56.74 -4.83
C GLY A 53 -3.81 -55.96 -5.75
N PHE A 54 -3.29 -55.45 -6.87
CA PHE A 54 -4.03 -54.67 -7.87
C PHE A 54 -5.23 -55.42 -8.44
N GLN A 55 -5.10 -56.73 -8.66
CA GLN A 55 -6.08 -57.54 -9.38
C GLN A 55 -7.47 -57.54 -8.71
N ASP A 56 -7.49 -57.54 -7.38
CA ASP A 56 -8.71 -57.47 -6.57
C ASP A 56 -8.98 -56.06 -6.01
N ASN A 57 -8.00 -55.16 -6.09
CA ASN A 57 -8.04 -53.86 -5.43
C ASN A 57 -7.83 -52.65 -6.35
N ALA A 58 -8.06 -52.79 -7.65
CA ALA A 58 -8.08 -51.67 -8.58
C ALA A 58 -8.92 -50.49 -8.05
N VAL A 59 -8.51 -49.27 -8.38
CA VAL A 59 -9.20 -48.07 -7.95
C VAL A 59 -10.61 -48.06 -8.55
N SER A 60 -11.62 -47.95 -7.69
CA SER A 60 -13.02 -48.03 -8.09
C SER A 60 -13.66 -46.64 -8.28
N PRO A 61 -14.84 -46.56 -8.92
CA PRO A 61 -15.63 -45.33 -8.96
C PRO A 61 -15.93 -44.76 -7.59
N GLN A 62 -16.16 -45.62 -6.58
CA GLN A 62 -16.41 -45.18 -5.22
C GLN A 62 -15.19 -44.44 -4.64
N ASN A 63 -13.98 -44.96 -4.85
CA ASN A 63 -12.76 -44.30 -4.39
C ASN A 63 -12.55 -42.93 -5.06
N LEU A 64 -12.91 -42.80 -6.34
CA LEU A 64 -12.85 -41.53 -7.05
C LEU A 64 -13.90 -40.53 -6.53
N SER A 65 -15.11 -40.99 -6.20
CA SER A 65 -16.15 -40.16 -5.59
C SER A 65 -15.75 -39.65 -4.20
N GLU A 66 -15.18 -40.52 -3.37
CA GLU A 66 -14.64 -40.14 -2.05
C GLU A 66 -13.47 -39.14 -2.19
N TRP A 67 -12.63 -39.31 -3.20
CA TRP A 67 -11.56 -38.36 -3.49
C TRP A 67 -12.11 -36.99 -3.90
N ARG A 68 -13.16 -36.93 -4.73
CA ARG A 68 -13.82 -35.68 -5.12
C ARG A 68 -14.31 -34.88 -3.92
N GLN A 69 -14.96 -35.55 -2.98
CA GLN A 69 -15.55 -34.92 -1.79
C GLN A 69 -14.51 -34.48 -0.75
N GLY A 70 -13.27 -34.93 -0.89
CA GLY A 70 -12.21 -34.65 0.08
C GLY A 70 -10.95 -34.10 -0.56
N GLY A 71 -10.10 -34.99 -1.08
CA GLY A 71 -8.77 -34.61 -1.56
C GLY A 71 -8.78 -33.63 -2.73
N TYR A 72 -9.78 -33.73 -3.62
CA TYR A 72 -9.97 -32.77 -4.71
C TYR A 72 -10.57 -31.44 -4.21
N ALA A 73 -11.54 -31.48 -3.30
CA ALA A 73 -12.13 -30.28 -2.71
C ALA A 73 -11.08 -29.43 -1.96
N GLU A 74 -10.21 -30.06 -1.17
CA GLU A 74 -9.08 -29.39 -0.52
C GLU A 74 -8.05 -28.87 -1.53
N TRP A 75 -7.81 -29.61 -2.61
CA TRP A 75 -6.92 -29.16 -3.68
C TRP A 75 -7.47 -27.93 -4.41
N LEU A 76 -8.78 -27.89 -4.68
CA LEU A 76 -9.46 -26.72 -5.22
C LEU A 76 -9.37 -25.53 -4.28
N GLU A 77 -9.70 -25.71 -3.00
CA GLU A 77 -9.61 -24.63 -2.00
C GLU A 77 -8.18 -24.05 -1.93
N ARG A 78 -7.17 -24.91 -1.93
CA ARG A 78 -5.77 -24.47 -1.94
C ARG A 78 -5.41 -23.71 -3.22
N ARG A 79 -5.91 -24.17 -4.37
CA ARG A 79 -5.65 -23.53 -5.65
C ARG A 79 -6.34 -22.17 -5.75
N ASP A 80 -7.59 -22.08 -5.32
CA ASP A 80 -8.37 -20.84 -5.33
C ASP A 80 -7.75 -19.81 -4.38
N LYS A 81 -7.20 -20.25 -3.24
CA LYS A 81 -6.37 -19.40 -2.35
C LYS A 81 -5.12 -18.88 -3.06
N VAL A 82 -4.37 -19.74 -3.74
CA VAL A 82 -3.16 -19.33 -4.49
C VAL A 82 -3.51 -18.34 -5.60
N GLU A 83 -4.60 -18.56 -6.33
CA GLU A 83 -5.05 -17.65 -7.37
C GLU A 83 -5.58 -16.32 -6.80
N ALA A 84 -6.30 -16.35 -5.68
CA ALA A 84 -6.71 -15.14 -4.97
C ALA A 84 -5.50 -14.31 -4.52
N THR A 85 -4.47 -14.94 -3.96
CA THR A 85 -3.22 -14.26 -3.56
C THR A 85 -2.47 -13.68 -4.76
N LYS A 86 -2.38 -14.41 -5.88
CA LYS A 86 -1.78 -13.88 -7.13
C LYS A 86 -2.55 -12.70 -7.68
N ALA A 87 -3.88 -12.76 -7.68
CA ALA A 87 -4.73 -11.65 -8.11
C ALA A 87 -4.53 -10.42 -7.21
N LEU A 88 -4.43 -10.63 -5.89
CA LEU A 88 -4.22 -9.56 -4.91
C LEU A 88 -2.83 -8.93 -5.02
N ALA A 89 -1.78 -9.72 -5.23
CA ALA A 89 -0.43 -9.23 -5.47
C ALA A 89 -0.32 -8.46 -6.80
N SER A 90 -0.96 -8.97 -7.86
CA SER A 90 -1.06 -8.25 -9.14
C SER A 90 -1.81 -6.92 -9.00
N PHE A 91 -2.88 -6.92 -8.21
CA PHE A 91 -3.65 -5.71 -7.90
C PHE A 91 -2.83 -4.70 -7.10
N ALA A 92 -2.09 -5.14 -6.08
CA ALA A 92 -1.18 -4.29 -5.29
C ALA A 92 -0.06 -3.70 -6.14
N GLY A 93 0.52 -4.46 -7.07
CA GLY A 93 1.51 -3.96 -8.02
C GLY A 93 0.95 -2.87 -8.94
N LYS A 94 -0.24 -3.07 -9.50
CA LYS A 94 -0.94 -2.06 -10.32
C LYS A 94 -1.31 -0.81 -9.53
N LEU A 95 -1.65 -0.96 -8.24
CA LEU A 95 -1.92 0.15 -7.33
C LEU A 95 -0.65 0.97 -7.04
N GLY A 96 0.49 0.31 -6.83
CA GLY A 96 1.79 0.97 -6.65
C GLY A 96 2.25 1.72 -7.90
N GLU A 97 2.03 1.13 -9.09
CA GLU A 97 2.30 1.79 -10.38
C GLU A 97 1.38 3.00 -10.63
N ALA A 98 0.09 2.89 -10.31
CA ALA A 98 -0.86 3.99 -10.44
C ALA A 98 -0.63 5.12 -9.41
N ALA A 99 0.01 4.82 -8.27
CA ALA A 99 0.28 5.76 -7.19
C ALA A 99 1.63 6.49 -7.27
N GLY A 100 2.45 6.22 -8.29
CA GLY A 100 3.75 6.89 -8.47
C GLY A 100 4.93 6.22 -7.76
N GLY A 101 4.78 4.96 -7.32
CA GLY A 101 5.88 4.08 -6.94
C GLY A 101 6.52 4.39 -5.59
N SER A 102 6.11 3.64 -4.55
CA SER A 102 7.08 3.22 -3.54
C SER A 102 7.07 1.69 -3.44
N LEU A 103 8.27 1.09 -3.56
CA LEU A 103 8.51 -0.36 -3.45
C LEU A 103 8.02 -0.92 -2.09
N THR A 104 7.99 -0.03 -1.09
CA THR A 104 7.48 -0.25 0.26
C THR A 104 5.98 -0.54 0.30
N ASP A 105 5.17 0.06 -0.59
CA ASP A 105 3.72 -0.18 -0.64
C ASP A 105 3.39 -1.61 -1.13
N GLY A 106 4.17 -2.12 -2.09
CA GLY A 106 4.05 -3.51 -2.54
C GLY A 106 4.49 -4.51 -1.48
N SER A 107 5.55 -4.18 -0.74
CA SER A 107 6.05 -5.01 0.37
C SER A 107 5.08 -5.03 1.55
N ALA A 108 4.40 -3.91 1.82
CA ALA A 108 3.34 -3.79 2.80
C ALA A 108 2.14 -4.70 2.48
N ALA A 109 1.73 -4.76 1.21
CA ALA A 109 0.65 -5.63 0.75
C ALA A 109 1.00 -7.12 0.93
N ILE A 110 2.24 -7.51 0.61
CA ILE A 110 2.73 -8.89 0.78
C ILE A 110 2.77 -9.25 2.28
N LEU A 111 3.31 -8.36 3.12
CA LEU A 111 3.39 -8.58 4.56
C LEU A 111 2.00 -8.70 5.19
N GLY A 112 1.06 -7.83 4.79
CA GLY A 112 -0.34 -7.89 5.20
C GLY A 112 -1.02 -9.21 4.81
N SER A 113 -0.73 -9.73 3.60
CA SER A 113 -1.23 -11.05 3.17
C SER A 113 -0.67 -12.17 4.04
N LYS A 114 0.62 -12.12 4.37
CA LYS A 114 1.26 -13.14 5.21
C LYS A 114 0.70 -13.13 6.63
N ILE A 115 0.45 -11.94 7.18
CA ILE A 115 -0.23 -11.75 8.47
C ILE A 115 -1.62 -12.38 8.43
N LEU A 116 -2.40 -12.12 7.38
CA LEU A 116 -3.76 -12.67 7.23
C LEU A 116 -3.75 -14.21 7.13
N GLU A 117 -2.90 -14.79 6.28
CA GLU A 117 -2.72 -16.26 6.17
C GLU A 117 -2.40 -16.89 7.53
N THR A 118 -1.55 -16.22 8.31
CA THR A 118 -1.07 -16.70 9.60
C THR A 118 -2.19 -16.65 10.66
N LEU A 119 -3.00 -15.59 10.66
CA LEU A 119 -4.18 -15.47 11.53
C LEU A 119 -5.27 -16.49 11.16
N GLU A 120 -5.51 -16.72 9.87
CA GLU A 120 -6.52 -17.67 9.38
C GLU A 120 -6.18 -19.14 9.69
N ALA A 121 -4.89 -19.49 9.80
CA ALA A 121 -4.49 -20.82 10.19
C ALA A 121 -5.02 -21.22 11.59
N GLY A 122 -5.26 -20.22 12.46
CA GLY A 122 -5.98 -20.38 13.73
C GLY A 122 -5.24 -21.16 14.81
N ASN A 123 -3.97 -21.49 14.56
CA ASN A 123 -3.13 -22.33 15.41
C ASN A 123 -1.85 -21.60 15.85
N LEU A 124 -1.97 -20.29 16.08
CA LEU A 124 -0.90 -19.47 16.64
C LEU A 124 -0.81 -19.66 18.15
N THR A 125 0.42 -19.77 18.63
CA THR A 125 0.73 -19.57 20.05
C THR A 125 0.52 -18.11 20.43
N ALA A 126 0.39 -17.83 21.73
CA ALA A 126 0.26 -16.45 22.23
C ALA A 126 1.47 -15.57 21.85
N GLU A 127 2.66 -16.17 21.77
CA GLU A 127 3.89 -15.48 21.39
C GLU A 127 3.92 -15.13 19.90
N GLU A 128 3.55 -16.07 19.02
CA GLU A 128 3.42 -15.80 17.57
C GLU A 128 2.33 -14.76 17.29
N MET A 129 1.23 -14.78 18.04
CA MET A 129 0.17 -13.78 17.92
C MET A 129 0.66 -12.37 18.31
N ALA A 130 1.53 -12.26 19.32
CA ALA A 130 2.13 -11.00 19.72
C ALA A 130 3.09 -10.47 18.63
N GLU A 131 3.88 -11.33 17.98
CA GLU A 131 4.77 -10.93 16.89
C GLU A 131 3.99 -10.48 15.65
N VAL A 132 2.91 -11.16 15.31
CA VAL A 132 1.99 -10.73 14.23
C VAL A 132 1.37 -9.35 14.55
N ALA A 133 0.97 -9.12 15.80
CA ALA A 133 0.42 -7.84 16.22
C ALA A 133 1.46 -6.70 16.13
N LYS A 134 2.72 -6.95 16.51
CA LYS A 134 3.82 -5.98 16.37
C LYS A 134 4.09 -5.64 14.90
N ALA A 135 4.14 -6.66 14.03
CA ALA A 135 4.33 -6.45 12.59
C ALA A 135 3.20 -5.60 11.98
N LEU A 136 1.95 -5.82 12.41
CA LEU A 136 0.80 -5.02 11.97
C LEU A 136 0.86 -3.57 12.45
N VAL A 137 1.29 -3.33 13.70
CA VAL A 137 1.45 -1.97 14.25
C VAL A 137 2.56 -1.22 13.51
N ALA A 138 3.69 -1.88 13.25
CA ALA A 138 4.78 -1.29 12.47
C ALA A 138 4.32 -0.90 11.05
N LEU A 139 3.53 -1.76 10.40
CA LEU A 139 2.95 -1.50 9.09
C LEU A 139 1.99 -0.28 9.09
N ARG A 140 1.13 -0.18 10.11
CA ARG A 140 0.25 0.98 10.26
C ARG A 140 1.02 2.27 10.53
N HIS A 141 2.13 2.18 11.25
CA HIS A 141 2.97 3.33 11.52
C HIS A 141 3.59 3.86 10.22
N THR A 142 4.09 2.98 9.33
CA THR A 142 4.64 3.40 8.04
C THR A 142 3.58 4.07 7.16
N ASP A 143 2.35 3.56 7.13
CA ASP A 143 1.24 4.19 6.39
C ASP A 143 0.90 5.59 6.91
N LEU A 144 0.91 5.77 8.24
CA LEU A 144 0.60 7.05 8.86
C LEU A 144 1.66 8.10 8.54
N GLU A 145 2.93 7.73 8.57
CA GLU A 145 4.04 8.63 8.23
C GLU A 145 4.02 9.02 6.75
N ALA A 146 3.72 8.08 5.84
CA ALA A 146 3.53 8.39 4.43
C ALA A 146 2.40 9.41 4.20
N ARG A 147 1.27 9.26 4.91
CA ARG A 147 0.14 10.22 4.86
C ARG A 147 0.53 11.60 5.38
N LYS A 148 1.29 11.67 6.48
CA LYS A 148 1.78 12.94 7.03
C LYS A 148 2.74 13.64 6.07
N ALA A 149 3.64 12.90 5.44
CA ALA A 149 4.56 13.43 4.44
C ALA A 149 3.80 14.05 3.26
N ALA A 150 2.85 13.32 2.68
CA ALA A 150 2.01 13.82 1.59
C ALA A 150 1.20 15.08 1.97
N GLN A 151 0.71 15.15 3.21
CA GLN A 151 0.03 16.34 3.73
C GLN A 151 0.99 17.53 3.86
N ARG A 152 2.21 17.30 4.33
CA ARG A 152 3.25 18.31 4.45
C ARG A 152 3.64 18.88 3.08
N ASP A 153 3.81 18.03 2.08
CA ASP A 153 4.17 18.45 0.71
C ASP A 153 3.08 19.32 0.09
N ARG A 154 1.80 18.97 0.31
CA ARG A 154 0.67 19.80 -0.12
C ARG A 154 0.66 21.17 0.55
N LEU A 155 0.95 21.23 1.85
CA LEU A 155 1.04 22.49 2.58
C LEU A 155 2.22 23.34 2.10
N LEU A 156 3.37 22.73 1.81
CA LEU A 156 4.54 23.42 1.25
C LEU A 156 4.20 24.02 -0.13
N ALA A 157 3.61 23.24 -1.02
CA ALA A 157 3.19 23.73 -2.34
C ALA A 157 2.18 24.90 -2.24
N GLN A 158 1.25 24.85 -1.28
CA GLN A 158 0.32 25.96 -1.04
C GLN A 158 1.03 27.23 -0.54
N LYS A 159 2.01 27.06 0.37
CA LYS A 159 2.83 28.18 0.86
C LYS A 159 3.67 28.79 -0.26
N GLU A 160 4.35 27.99 -1.07
CA GLU A 160 5.12 28.46 -2.23
C GLU A 160 4.24 29.27 -3.18
N ARG A 161 3.03 28.78 -3.49
CA ARG A 161 2.08 29.50 -4.33
C ARG A 161 1.64 30.83 -3.71
N THR A 162 1.48 30.87 -2.39
CA THR A 162 1.08 32.09 -1.66
C THR A 162 2.21 33.11 -1.66
N VAL A 163 3.45 32.67 -1.44
CA VAL A 163 4.65 33.53 -1.52
C VAL A 163 4.80 34.08 -2.94
N ALA A 164 4.72 33.23 -3.96
CA ALA A 164 4.82 33.66 -5.36
C ALA A 164 3.73 34.68 -5.75
N LEU A 165 2.51 34.49 -5.25
CA LEU A 165 1.43 35.46 -5.47
C LEU A 165 1.70 36.79 -4.73
N SER A 166 2.17 36.72 -3.48
CA SER A 166 2.54 37.89 -2.68
C SER A 166 3.66 38.69 -3.34
N GLU A 167 4.71 38.01 -3.83
CA GLU A 167 5.80 38.62 -4.58
C GLU A 167 5.31 39.32 -5.84
N LYS A 168 4.45 38.65 -6.63
CA LYS A 168 3.87 39.25 -7.83
C LYS A 168 3.00 40.47 -7.50
N GLN A 169 2.17 40.38 -6.45
CA GLN A 169 1.37 41.50 -5.98
C GLN A 169 2.22 42.65 -5.46
N PHE A 170 3.33 42.35 -4.77
CA PHE A 170 4.28 43.37 -4.33
C PHE A 170 4.91 44.07 -5.52
N GLN A 171 5.42 43.32 -6.51
CA GLN A 171 6.01 43.89 -7.73
C GLN A 171 5.04 44.81 -8.47
N VAL A 172 3.80 44.36 -8.69
CA VAL A 172 2.77 45.19 -9.36
C VAL A 172 2.46 46.45 -8.54
N ARG A 173 2.22 46.31 -7.23
CA ARG A 173 1.95 47.46 -6.34
C ARG A 173 3.12 48.45 -6.29
N SER A 174 4.37 47.98 -6.32
CA SER A 174 5.55 48.84 -6.40
C SER A 174 5.58 49.63 -7.71
N CYS A 175 5.28 49.01 -8.85
CA CYS A 175 5.17 49.70 -10.13
C CYS A 175 4.03 50.72 -10.13
N GLU A 176 2.86 50.37 -9.59
CA GLU A 176 1.71 51.28 -9.47
C GLU A 176 2.05 52.52 -8.61
N LEU A 177 2.70 52.30 -7.46
CA LEU A 177 3.17 53.39 -6.61
C LEU A 177 4.21 54.25 -7.32
N PHE A 178 5.15 53.66 -8.05
CA PHE A 178 6.13 54.41 -8.82
C PHE A 178 5.46 55.33 -9.85
N VAL A 179 4.52 54.80 -10.63
CA VAL A 179 3.77 55.61 -11.62
C VAL A 179 3.01 56.75 -10.92
N LYS A 180 2.26 56.43 -9.86
CA LYS A 180 1.49 57.41 -9.09
C LYS A 180 2.36 58.56 -8.56
N TRP A 181 3.52 58.25 -7.99
CA TRP A 181 4.36 59.25 -7.33
C TRP A 181 5.35 59.94 -8.27
N ALA A 182 5.71 59.35 -9.40
CA ALA A 182 6.44 60.05 -10.46
C ALA A 182 5.64 61.26 -10.98
N GLU A 183 4.31 61.17 -10.98
CA GLU A 183 3.41 62.25 -11.36
C GLU A 183 3.22 63.31 -10.25
N ASP A 184 3.50 63.01 -8.98
CA ASP A 184 3.38 63.98 -7.87
C ASP A 184 4.55 64.99 -7.89
N LYS A 185 4.20 66.28 -7.89
CA LYS A 185 5.16 67.39 -7.94
C LYS A 185 6.08 67.44 -6.70
N ARG A 186 5.57 67.13 -5.51
CA ARG A 186 6.34 67.14 -4.25
C ARG A 186 7.37 66.02 -4.24
N ALA A 187 7.01 64.84 -4.75
CA ALA A 187 7.93 63.72 -4.86
C ALA A 187 9.09 64.04 -5.82
N ARG A 188 8.82 64.74 -6.93
CA ARG A 188 9.85 65.23 -7.86
C ARG A 188 10.80 66.24 -7.21
N GLU A 189 10.26 67.22 -6.47
CA GLU A 189 11.08 68.21 -5.75
C GLU A 189 12.04 67.57 -4.74
N ILE A 190 11.60 66.51 -4.03
CA ILE A 190 12.45 65.74 -3.11
C ILE A 190 13.57 65.02 -3.87
N LEU A 191 13.27 64.38 -5.01
CA LEU A 191 14.25 63.68 -5.85
C LEU A 191 15.29 64.63 -6.45
N GLU A 192 14.88 65.82 -6.90
CA GLU A 192 15.73 66.84 -7.52
C GLU A 192 16.54 67.66 -6.50
N GLY A 193 16.17 67.61 -5.21
CA GLY A 193 16.87 68.32 -4.14
C GLY A 193 18.34 67.93 -3.96
N LYS A 194 19.13 68.73 -3.24
CA LYS A 194 20.58 68.48 -3.01
C LYS A 194 20.90 67.50 -1.86
N GLY A 195 19.89 66.85 -1.27
CA GLY A 195 20.05 65.92 -0.14
C GLY A 195 20.81 64.63 -0.50
N ARG A 196 21.38 63.97 0.52
CA ARG A 196 21.95 62.62 0.39
C ARG A 196 20.85 61.61 0.01
N ARG A 197 21.23 60.53 -0.68
CA ARG A 197 20.30 59.50 -1.17
C ARG A 197 19.38 58.96 -0.06
N ASP A 198 19.93 58.63 1.10
CA ASP A 198 19.16 58.05 2.21
C ASP A 198 18.14 59.05 2.77
N ALA A 199 18.53 60.32 2.94
CA ALA A 199 17.63 61.37 3.39
C ALA A 199 16.47 61.61 2.39
N LYS A 200 16.72 61.45 1.08
CA LYS A 200 15.66 61.52 0.07
C LYS A 200 14.72 60.31 0.15
N ILE A 201 15.26 59.12 0.42
CA ILE A 201 14.46 57.90 0.61
C ILE A 201 13.54 58.08 1.82
N ASP A 202 14.04 58.60 2.93
CA ASP A 202 13.24 58.85 4.14
C ASP A 202 12.14 59.89 3.91
N GLN A 203 12.46 60.99 3.23
CA GLN A 203 11.49 62.03 2.86
C GLN A 203 10.40 61.50 1.91
N LEU A 204 10.77 60.67 0.94
CA LEU A 204 9.80 60.00 0.06
C LEU A 204 8.96 58.99 0.84
N ARG A 205 9.55 58.21 1.74
CA ARG A 205 8.82 57.28 2.60
C ARG A 205 7.77 58.00 3.42
N GLU A 206 8.14 59.11 4.07
CA GLU A 206 7.23 59.92 4.88
C GLU A 206 6.10 60.55 4.03
N LEU A 207 6.42 61.04 2.83
CA LEU A 207 5.42 61.56 1.90
C LEU A 207 4.45 60.47 1.40
N MET A 208 4.96 59.27 1.13
CA MET A 208 4.21 58.17 0.52
C MET A 208 3.35 57.37 1.50
N PHE A 209 3.84 57.17 2.73
CA PHE A 209 3.25 56.27 3.72
C PHE A 209 2.89 56.96 5.04
N GLY A 210 3.18 58.26 5.17
CA GLY A 210 3.03 59.00 6.42
C GLY A 210 4.24 58.84 7.34
N ARG A 211 4.27 59.64 8.40
CA ARG A 211 5.28 59.54 9.45
C ARG A 211 4.98 58.27 10.27
N GLU A 212 5.98 57.41 10.42
CA GLU A 212 5.86 56.20 11.22
C GLU A 212 5.60 56.62 12.67
N GLU A 213 4.36 56.47 13.14
CA GLU A 213 4.07 56.55 14.57
C GLU A 213 4.88 55.44 15.23
N ALA A 214 5.80 55.81 16.12
CA ALA A 214 6.57 54.86 16.90
C ALA A 214 5.59 53.88 17.53
N ALA A 215 5.70 52.60 17.16
CA ALA A 215 4.92 51.55 17.77
C ALA A 215 5.15 51.62 19.28
N ASP A 216 4.08 52.00 19.99
CA ASP A 216 4.04 52.04 21.45
C ASP A 216 4.52 50.68 21.95
N GLU A 217 5.66 50.67 22.63
CA GLU A 217 6.20 49.50 23.31
C GLU A 217 5.13 49.00 24.28
N THR A 218 4.36 47.99 23.87
CA THR A 218 3.53 47.24 24.80
C THR A 218 4.49 46.32 25.56
N PRO A 219 4.65 46.49 26.89
CA PRO A 219 5.52 45.62 27.66
C PRO A 219 4.89 44.23 27.67
N ASP A 220 5.66 43.26 27.19
CA ASP A 220 5.30 41.85 27.17
C ASP A 220 5.04 41.39 28.60
N GLY A 221 3.75 41.22 28.91
CA GLY A 221 3.25 40.78 30.19
C GLY A 221 3.53 39.31 30.38
N ASP A 222 4.60 39.06 31.12
CA ASP A 222 4.85 37.90 31.97
C ASP A 222 3.58 37.04 32.18
N THR A 223 3.54 35.86 31.56
CA THR A 223 2.61 34.80 31.98
C THR A 223 3.44 33.58 32.36
N GLN A 224 3.92 33.61 33.60
CA GLN A 224 4.11 32.39 34.37
C GLN A 224 2.74 31.74 34.64
N ASP A 225 2.72 30.42 34.47
CA ASP A 225 2.24 29.45 35.46
C ASP A 225 0.96 28.62 35.18
N LYS A 226 1.11 27.34 35.57
CA LYS A 226 0.17 26.29 36.01
C LYS A 226 -0.53 25.40 34.99
N GLY A 227 -0.19 24.11 35.10
CA GLY A 227 -0.96 22.95 34.64
C GLY A 227 -0.15 21.68 34.62
#